data_AF-A0A8T2UT95-F1
#
_entry.id   AF-A0A8T2UT95-F1
#
_cell.length_a   1.000
_cell.length_b   1.000
_cell.length_c   1.000
_cell.angle_alpha   90.00
_cell.angle_beta   90.00
_cell.angle_gamma   90.00
#
_symmetry.space_group_name_H-M   'P 1'
#
loop_
_entity.id
_entity.type
_entity.pdbx_description
1 polymer ?
#
loop_
_entity_poly.entity_id
_entity_poly.type
_entity_poly.pdbx_seq_one_letter_code
_entity_poly.pdbx_strand_id
1 'polypeptide(L)'
;MSGNTGERPFADIITSIRYWVIHNITIPSLFIARWLFVSTGLAYDVFGSPQPNEYFSESRQEVPLITGRFDSLEQVDAFIRWLAVHGLAIPTVFFLGSISAPESTTQPNPNKQSVELNRTSLYWGLLLIFVLAVSFSNYFFN
;
A
#
# COMPACT_ATOMS: atom_id res chain seq x y z
N MET A 1 36.92 -9.18 -30.63
CA MET A 1 36.41 -7.82 -30.91
C MET A 1 35.12 -7.67 -30.14
N SER A 2 35.09 -6.83 -29.11
CA SER A 2 33.89 -6.56 -28.31
C SER A 2 32.94 -5.72 -29.17
N GLY A 3 31.73 -6.23 -29.40
CA GLY A 3 30.74 -5.60 -30.28
C GLY A 3 30.16 -4.33 -29.67
N ASN A 4 30.00 -3.31 -30.49
CA ASN A 4 29.20 -2.12 -30.16
C ASN A 4 27.72 -2.48 -30.34
N THR A 5 26.92 -2.34 -29.29
CA THR A 5 25.47 -2.61 -29.29
C THR A 5 24.64 -1.50 -29.95
N GLY A 6 25.25 -0.36 -30.30
CA GLY A 6 24.57 0.77 -30.97
C GLY A 6 23.84 1.73 -30.01
N GLU A 7 23.82 1.42 -28.71
CA GLU A 7 23.29 2.31 -27.68
C GLU A 7 24.24 3.46 -27.36
N ARG A 8 23.68 4.61 -26.97
CA ARG A 8 24.49 5.77 -26.55
C ARG A 8 25.23 5.43 -25.24
N PRO A 9 26.55 5.68 -25.14
CA PRO A 9 27.30 5.41 -23.92
C PRO A 9 26.75 6.17 -22.70
N PHE A 10 26.70 5.52 -21.53
CA PHE A 10 26.17 6.12 -20.30
C PHE A 10 26.86 7.43 -19.90
N ALA A 11 28.19 7.51 -20.10
CA ALA A 11 28.96 8.73 -19.81
C ALA A 11 28.45 9.94 -20.60
N ASP A 12 28.04 9.74 -21.86
CA ASP A 12 27.51 10.79 -22.70
C ASP A 12 26.07 11.18 -22.28
N ILE A 13 25.32 10.23 -21.72
CA ILE A 13 23.96 10.45 -21.22
C ILE A 13 24.00 11.34 -19.98
N ILE A 14 24.75 10.95 -18.95
CA ILE A 14 24.78 11.66 -17.66
C ILE A 14 25.50 13.01 -17.71
N THR A 15 26.30 13.28 -18.75
CA THR A 15 26.93 14.60 -18.95
C THR A 15 26.10 15.53 -19.81
N SER A 16 25.00 15.05 -20.42
CA SER A 16 24.15 15.86 -21.28
C SER A 16 23.24 16.79 -20.48
N ILE A 17 23.19 18.07 -20.87
CA ILE A 17 22.25 19.06 -20.33
C ILE A 17 20.80 18.60 -20.50
N ARG A 18 20.45 18.03 -21.66
CA ARG A 18 19.08 17.56 -21.96
C ARG A 18 18.64 16.46 -21.00
N TYR A 19 19.56 15.57 -20.61
CA TYR A 19 19.28 14.53 -19.62
C TYR A 19 18.90 15.15 -18.28
N TRP A 20 19.68 16.12 -17.78
CA TRP A 20 19.42 16.77 -16.50
C TRP A 20 18.18 17.67 -16.50
N VAL A 21 17.89 18.39 -17.59
CA VAL A 21 16.67 19.21 -17.70
C VAL A 21 15.41 18.36 -17.44
N ILE A 22 15.39 17.12 -17.94
CA ILE A 22 14.26 16.21 -17.75
C ILE A 22 14.33 15.54 -16.37
N HIS A 23 15.49 15.00 -16.00
CA HIS A 23 15.65 14.22 -14.78
C HIS A 23 15.55 15.05 -13.49
N ASN A 24 15.78 16.37 -13.56
CA ASN A 24 15.54 17.29 -12.44
C ASN A 24 14.06 17.44 -12.08
N ILE A 25 13.13 17.02 -12.95
CA ILE A 25 11.70 16.98 -12.65
C ILE A 25 11.30 15.54 -12.32
N THR A 26 11.67 14.60 -13.17
CA THR A 26 11.17 13.22 -13.07
C THR A 26 11.73 12.45 -11.88
N ILE A 27 13.01 12.63 -11.51
CA ILE A 27 13.59 11.96 -10.34
C ILE A 27 12.93 12.48 -9.04
N PRO A 28 12.83 13.80 -8.78
CA PRO A 28 12.11 14.28 -7.61
C PRO A 28 10.63 13.90 -7.61
N SER A 29 9.94 13.92 -8.76
CA SER A 29 8.54 13.48 -8.84
C SER A 29 8.36 12.01 -8.45
N LEU A 30 9.20 11.11 -8.96
CA LEU A 30 9.16 9.69 -8.59
C LEU A 30 9.50 9.47 -7.11
N PHE A 31 10.46 10.24 -6.58
CA PHE A 31 10.80 10.18 -5.17
C PHE A 31 9.62 10.59 -4.29
N ILE A 32 8.96 11.71 -4.59
CA ILE A 32 7.78 12.19 -3.85
C ILE A 32 6.61 11.21 -3.99
N ALA A 33 6.38 10.66 -5.18
CA ALA A 33 5.34 9.66 -5.40
C ALA A 33 5.58 8.41 -4.54
N ARG A 34 6.81 7.88 -4.52
CA ARG A 34 7.18 6.74 -3.66
C ARG A 34 7.08 7.09 -2.18
N TRP A 35 7.48 8.29 -1.79
CA TRP A 35 7.36 8.77 -0.41
C TRP A 35 5.90 8.79 0.03
N LEU A 36 5.02 9.43 -0.75
CA LEU A 36 3.58 9.49 -0.48
C LEU A 36 2.93 8.11 -0.43
N PHE A 37 3.34 7.20 -1.31
CA PHE A 37 2.85 5.82 -1.31
C PHE A 37 3.08 5.11 0.03
N VAL A 38 4.23 5.35 0.67
CA VAL A 38 4.55 4.78 1.98
C VAL A 38 3.94 5.62 3.12
N SER A 39 4.05 6.94 3.07
CA SER A 39 3.67 7.83 4.18
C SER A 39 2.16 7.93 4.37
N THR A 40 1.36 7.74 3.31
CA THR A 40 -0.11 7.68 3.42
C THR A 40 -0.59 6.36 4.00
N GLY A 41 0.27 5.34 4.06
CA GLY A 41 -0.11 4.00 4.48
C GLY A 41 -0.66 3.11 3.35
N LEU A 42 -0.80 3.63 2.13
CA LEU A 42 -1.30 2.89 0.97
C LEU A 42 -0.50 1.62 0.68
N ALA A 43 0.80 1.63 0.95
CA ALA A 43 1.64 0.44 0.85
C ALA A 43 1.17 -0.73 1.73
N TYR A 44 0.72 -0.45 2.96
CA TYR A 44 0.23 -1.47 3.88
C TYR A 44 -1.09 -2.07 3.38
N ASP A 45 -1.98 -1.23 2.85
CA ASP A 45 -3.27 -1.65 2.31
C ASP A 45 -3.13 -2.47 1.02
N VAL A 46 -2.28 -2.04 0.08
CA VAL A 46 -2.08 -2.71 -1.22
C VAL A 46 -1.43 -4.07 -1.07
N PHE A 47 -0.43 -4.18 -0.19
CA PHE A 47 0.32 -5.43 -0.02
C PHE A 47 -0.20 -6.29 1.13
N GLY A 48 -1.17 -5.82 1.92
CA GLY A 48 -1.65 -6.51 3.11
C GLY A 48 -0.57 -6.68 4.19
N SER A 49 0.43 -5.80 4.20
CA SER A 49 1.49 -5.83 5.22
C SER A 49 0.94 -5.25 6.51
N PRO A 50 1.01 -5.97 7.65
CA PRO A 50 0.61 -5.41 8.93
C PRO A 50 1.45 -4.19 9.28
N GLN A 51 0.81 -3.13 9.75
CA GLN A 51 1.51 -2.01 10.38
C GLN A 51 2.18 -2.47 11.69
N PRO A 52 3.18 -1.73 12.23
CA PRO A 52 3.86 -2.11 13.47
C PRO A 52 2.92 -2.39 14.67
N ASN A 53 1.74 -1.77 14.70
CA ASN A 53 0.71 -1.94 15.73
C ASN A 53 -0.39 -2.97 15.36
N GLU A 54 -0.30 -3.65 14.22
CA GLU A 54 -1.31 -4.61 13.74
C GLU A 54 -0.83 -6.08 13.79
N TYR A 55 0.41 -6.34 14.22
CA TYR A 55 0.95 -7.70 14.30
C TYR A 55 0.27 -8.57 15.37
N PHE A 56 -0.11 -7.98 16.50
CA PHE A 56 -0.74 -8.64 17.63
C PHE A 56 -1.89 -7.79 18.15
N SER A 57 -2.97 -8.43 18.59
CA SER A 57 -4.08 -7.74 19.27
C SER A 57 -3.94 -7.86 20.78
N GLU A 58 -4.68 -7.05 21.53
CA GLU A 58 -4.69 -7.11 23.00
C GLU A 58 -5.06 -8.50 23.54
N SER A 59 -5.93 -9.23 22.84
CA SER A 59 -6.39 -10.57 23.23
C SER A 59 -5.53 -11.70 22.67
N ARG A 60 -4.68 -11.43 21.68
CA ARG A 60 -3.94 -12.46 20.94
C ARG A 60 -2.48 -12.08 20.78
N GLN A 61 -1.64 -12.79 21.51
CA GLN A 61 -0.19 -12.69 21.45
C GLN A 61 0.47 -13.84 20.67
N GLU A 62 -0.34 -14.62 19.95
CA GLU A 62 0.10 -15.73 19.11
C GLU A 62 0.28 -15.31 17.65
N VAL A 63 1.23 -15.95 16.97
CA VAL A 63 1.52 -15.68 15.56
C VAL A 63 0.35 -16.14 14.66
N PRO A 64 -0.14 -15.31 13.72
CA PRO A 64 -1.12 -15.68 12.70
C PRO A 64 -0.56 -16.67 11.68
N LEU A 65 -0.44 -17.94 12.07
CA LEU A 65 0.01 -19.01 11.20
C LEU A 65 -1.16 -19.60 10.41
N ILE A 66 -0.99 -19.70 9.10
CA ILE A 66 -1.93 -20.37 8.20
C ILE A 66 -1.62 -21.87 8.23
N THR A 67 -2.61 -22.69 8.60
CA THR A 67 -2.46 -24.14 8.78
C THR A 67 -3.26 -24.94 7.75
N GLY A 68 -4.31 -24.35 7.17
CA GLY A 68 -5.13 -24.97 6.13
C GLY A 68 -4.86 -24.37 4.76
N ARG A 69 -4.72 -25.22 3.72
CA ARG A 69 -4.50 -24.76 2.33
C ARG A 69 -5.79 -24.31 1.64
N PHE A 70 -6.90 -25.00 1.90
CA PHE A 70 -8.17 -24.75 1.20
C PHE A 70 -9.00 -23.63 1.86
N ASP A 71 -8.84 -23.45 3.18
CA ASP A 71 -9.55 -22.42 3.96
C ASP A 71 -8.63 -21.24 4.32
N SER A 72 -7.49 -21.09 3.62
CA SER A 72 -6.46 -20.11 3.97
C SER A 72 -6.96 -18.66 3.89
N LEU A 73 -7.84 -18.35 2.94
CA LEU A 73 -8.43 -17.01 2.82
C LEU A 73 -9.35 -16.71 4.00
N GLU A 74 -10.19 -17.66 4.40
CA GLU A 74 -11.04 -17.51 5.58
C GLU A 74 -10.21 -17.40 6.86
N GLN A 75 -9.09 -18.12 6.95
CA GLN A 75 -8.16 -18.04 8.08
C GLN A 75 -7.47 -16.66 8.15
N VAL A 76 -7.02 -16.11 7.01
CA VAL A 76 -6.48 -14.75 6.93
C VAL A 76 -7.54 -13.71 7.26
N ASP A 77 -8.74 -13.85 6.70
CA ASP A 77 -9.89 -13.01 7.04
C ASP A 77 -10.26 -13.15 8.52
N ALA A 78 -10.16 -14.31 9.16
CA ALA A 78 -10.38 -14.43 10.58
C ALA A 78 -9.32 -13.67 11.37
N PHE A 79 -8.05 -13.68 10.94
CA PHE A 79 -7.00 -12.90 11.60
C PHE A 79 -7.15 -11.38 11.39
N ILE A 80 -7.58 -10.95 10.19
CA ILE A 80 -7.75 -9.53 9.84
C ILE A 80 -9.13 -9.00 10.24
N ARG A 81 -10.22 -9.69 9.92
CA ARG A 81 -11.63 -9.34 10.22
C ARG A 81 -12.08 -9.68 11.63
N TRP A 82 -11.33 -10.40 12.45
CA TRP A 82 -11.55 -10.34 13.90
C TRP A 82 -11.42 -8.88 14.41
N LEU A 83 -10.67 -8.01 13.71
CA LEU A 83 -10.64 -6.55 13.92
C LEU A 83 -11.86 -5.78 13.32
N ALA A 84 -12.70 -6.39 12.48
CA ALA A 84 -13.72 -5.67 11.69
C ALA A 84 -15.18 -6.18 11.84
N VAL A 85 -15.41 -7.49 12.10
CA VAL A 85 -16.74 -8.10 11.97
C VAL A 85 -17.58 -8.08 13.25
N HIS A 86 -16.99 -7.86 14.42
CA HIS A 86 -17.77 -7.70 15.66
C HIS A 86 -18.46 -6.32 15.79
N GLY A 87 -18.23 -5.39 14.83
CA GLY A 87 -18.78 -4.03 14.87
C GLY A 87 -20.20 -3.84 14.31
N LEU A 88 -20.82 -4.84 13.68
CA LEU A 88 -22.13 -4.65 13.02
C LEU A 88 -23.25 -5.61 13.46
N ALA A 89 -22.98 -6.65 14.25
CA ALA A 89 -24.01 -7.63 14.63
C ALA A 89 -24.49 -7.50 16.10
N ILE A 90 -23.97 -6.56 16.90
CA ILE A 90 -24.23 -6.51 18.34
C ILE A 90 -25.47 -5.70 18.78
N PRO A 91 -26.21 -4.88 18.00
CA PRO A 91 -27.43 -4.28 18.57
C PRO A 91 -28.57 -5.27 18.81
N THR A 92 -28.64 -6.40 18.10
CA THR A 92 -29.82 -7.29 18.13
C THR A 92 -29.71 -8.46 19.09
N VAL A 93 -28.49 -8.88 19.47
CA VAL A 93 -28.28 -10.00 20.42
C VAL A 93 -28.00 -9.51 21.86
N PHE A 94 -27.69 -8.22 22.03
CA PHE A 94 -27.29 -7.60 23.30
C PHE A 94 -28.37 -7.59 24.40
N PHE A 95 -29.65 -7.82 24.07
CA PHE A 95 -30.72 -7.79 25.08
C PHE A 95 -30.95 -9.13 25.82
N LEU A 96 -30.31 -10.24 25.41
CA LEU A 96 -30.60 -11.57 26.00
C LEU A 96 -29.38 -12.27 26.66
N GLY A 97 -28.17 -11.74 26.49
CA GLY A 97 -26.92 -12.37 26.96
C GLY A 97 -26.26 -11.64 28.11
N SER A 98 -27.04 -11.18 29.09
CA SER A 98 -26.48 -10.82 30.39
C SER A 98 -25.90 -12.10 31.02
N ILE A 99 -24.70 -12.02 31.61
CA ILE A 99 -24.08 -12.95 32.58
C ILE A 99 -22.86 -13.74 32.04
N SER A 100 -21.66 -13.27 32.44
CA SER A 100 -20.36 -13.97 32.61
C SER A 100 -19.22 -13.59 31.63
N ALA A 101 -18.37 -12.64 32.03
CA ALA A 101 -16.88 -12.66 31.95
C ALA A 101 -16.32 -11.22 32.07
N PRO A 102 -15.10 -11.02 32.63
CA PRO A 102 -14.49 -9.71 32.71
C PRO A 102 -14.25 -9.12 31.32
N GLU A 103 -14.84 -7.96 31.11
CA GLU A 103 -14.86 -7.15 29.90
C GLU A 103 -13.46 -6.58 29.62
N SER A 104 -12.73 -7.21 28.70
CA SER A 104 -11.56 -6.59 28.04
C SER A 104 -12.09 -5.63 26.98
N THR A 105 -12.32 -4.38 27.38
CA THR A 105 -12.72 -3.29 26.50
C THR A 105 -11.59 -2.98 25.50
N THR A 106 -11.63 -3.57 24.30
CA THR A 106 -10.62 -3.29 23.27
C THR A 106 -11.21 -2.39 22.18
N GLN A 107 -10.82 -1.11 22.22
CA GLN A 107 -11.19 -0.07 21.26
C GLN A 107 -10.62 -0.36 19.85
N PRO A 108 -11.32 0.03 18.77
CA PRO A 108 -10.75 -0.01 17.42
C PRO A 108 -9.49 0.85 17.37
N ASN A 109 -8.44 0.36 16.68
CA ASN A 109 -7.14 1.04 16.61
C ASN A 109 -7.34 2.51 16.19
N PRO A 110 -7.14 3.48 17.09
CA PRO A 110 -7.44 4.89 16.82
C PRO A 110 -6.53 5.48 15.73
N ASN A 111 -5.46 4.77 15.35
CA ASN A 111 -4.52 5.17 14.31
C ASN A 111 -4.84 4.57 12.92
N LYS A 112 -5.90 3.76 12.79
CA LYS A 112 -6.28 3.19 11.49
C LYS A 112 -7.06 4.23 10.68
N GLN A 113 -6.34 5.08 9.98
CA GLN A 113 -6.93 6.02 9.03
C GLN A 113 -7.11 5.32 7.68
N SER A 114 -8.35 5.18 7.22
CA SER A 114 -8.64 4.62 5.90
C SER A 114 -8.11 5.55 4.81
N VAL A 115 -7.21 5.05 3.96
CA VAL A 115 -6.74 5.81 2.80
C VAL A 115 -7.84 5.83 1.75
N GLU A 116 -8.47 6.98 1.55
CA GLU A 116 -9.52 7.13 0.54
C GLU A 116 -8.91 7.34 -0.86
N LEU A 117 -8.81 6.26 -1.64
CA LEU A 117 -8.62 6.36 -3.09
C LEU A 117 -9.94 6.80 -3.74
N ASN A 118 -10.12 8.12 -3.86
CA ASN A 118 -11.30 8.67 -4.53
C ASN A 118 -11.13 8.61 -6.08
N ARG A 119 -12.25 8.64 -6.80
CA ARG A 119 -12.26 8.57 -8.28
C ARG A 119 -11.39 9.66 -8.91
N THR A 120 -11.41 10.86 -8.33
CA THR A 120 -10.64 12.00 -8.80
C THR A 120 -9.14 11.75 -8.66
N SER A 121 -8.66 11.26 -7.50
CA SER A 121 -7.25 10.93 -7.28
C SER A 121 -6.77 9.81 -8.20
N LEU A 122 -7.64 8.83 -8.52
CA LEU A 122 -7.35 7.81 -9.51
C LEU A 122 -7.10 8.42 -10.90
N TYR A 123 -7.99 9.30 -11.37
CA TYR A 123 -7.82 9.95 -12.67
C TYR A 123 -6.57 10.85 -12.72
N TRP A 124 -6.30 11.60 -11.66
CA TRP A 124 -5.07 12.41 -11.57
C TRP A 124 -3.81 11.55 -11.56
N GLY A 125 -3.83 10.39 -10.88
CA GLY A 125 -2.73 9.44 -10.88
C GLY A 125 -2.47 8.84 -12.26
N LEU A 126 -3.52 8.39 -12.96
CA LEU A 126 -3.41 7.85 -14.32
C LEU A 126 -2.96 8.93 -15.33
N LEU A 127 -3.46 10.16 -15.19
CA LEU A 127 -3.05 11.29 -16.02
C LEU A 127 -1.56 11.61 -15.83
N LEU A 128 -1.07 11.62 -14.58
CA LEU A 128 0.34 11.83 -14.26
C LEU A 128 1.21 10.74 -14.92
N ILE A 129 0.82 9.47 -14.81
CA ILE A 129 1.53 8.34 -15.44
C ILE A 129 1.53 8.49 -16.97
N PHE A 130 0.41 8.86 -17.57
CA PHE A 130 0.29 9.06 -19.02
C PHE A 130 1.18 10.23 -19.50
N VAL A 131 1.17 11.37 -18.82
CA VAL A 131 1.99 12.54 -19.15
C VAL A 131 3.48 12.20 -19.04
N LEU A 132 3.88 11.48 -17.98
CA LEU A 132 5.25 10.99 -17.85
C LEU A 132 5.60 10.05 -19.01
N ALA A 133 4.76 9.05 -19.32
CA ALA A 133 5.00 8.10 -20.40
C ALA A 133 5.16 8.77 -21.77
N VAL A 134 4.32 9.76 -22.09
CA VAL A 134 4.43 10.54 -23.35
C VAL A 134 5.71 11.37 -23.36
N SER A 135 6.03 12.04 -22.25
CA SER A 135 7.24 12.86 -22.14
C SER A 135 8.52 12.01 -22.24
N PHE A 136 8.51 10.79 -21.71
CA PHE A 136 9.61 9.82 -21.81
C PHE A 136 9.67 9.09 -23.16
N SER A 137 8.55 8.88 -23.86
CA SER A 137 8.53 8.23 -25.18
C SER A 137 9.40 8.99 -26.20
N ASN A 138 9.36 10.33 -26.15
CA ASN A 138 10.22 11.18 -26.98
C ASN A 138 11.72 11.04 -26.67
N TYR A 139 12.10 10.40 -25.55
CA TYR A 139 13.49 10.14 -25.18
C TYR A 139 14.01 8.80 -25.74
N PHE A 140 13.13 7.81 -25.96
CA PHE A 140 13.52 6.49 -26.48
C PHE A 140 13.54 6.43 -28.01
N PHE A 141 12.74 7.27 -28.67
CA PHE A 141 12.54 7.22 -30.12
C PHE A 141 13.23 8.38 -30.88
N ASN A 142 14.15 9.12 -30.25
CA ASN A 142 14.95 10.18 -30.88
C ASN A 142 16.43 10.16 -30.49
#